data_AF-A0A7S0LDR5-F1
#
_entry.id   AF-A0A7S0LDR5-F1
#
_cell.length_a   1.000
_cell.length_b   1.000
_cell.length_c   1.000
_cell.angle_alpha   90.00
_cell.angle_beta   90.00
_cell.angle_gamma   90.00
#
_symmetry.space_group_name_H-M   'P 1'
#
loop_
_entity.id
_entity.type
_entity.pdbx_description
1 polymer ?
#
loop_
_entity_poly.entity_id
_entity_poly.type
_entity_poly.pdbx_seq_one_letter_code
_entity_poly.pdbx_strand_id
1 'polypeptide(L)'
;RGRASAGCPWRVVFADRKGRRKLRNIHALVAACNAWGRERGVHCLAHDFGLGLQASLSVLGSADVMLATHGADLVNGLAMHAGATLLEVMPVHQRGCPCDMYRAIFSKEGPKVMHHQLRSTNASFAV
;
A
#
# COMPACT_ATOMS: atom_id res chain seq x y z
N ARG A 1 8.01 27.91 -9.16
CA ARG A 1 8.44 26.66 -9.86
C ARG A 1 9.55 26.05 -9.02
N GLY A 2 9.23 25.10 -8.13
CA GLY A 2 10.22 24.49 -7.24
C GLY A 2 11.07 23.46 -7.99
N ARG A 3 12.40 23.56 -7.89
CA ARG A 3 13.35 22.54 -8.32
C ARG A 3 13.00 21.23 -7.60
N ALA A 4 12.70 20.17 -8.35
CA ALA A 4 12.77 18.82 -7.82
C ALA A 4 14.23 18.59 -7.41
N SER A 5 14.48 18.31 -6.12
CA SER A 5 15.77 17.79 -5.70
C SER A 5 16.02 16.50 -6.48
N ALA A 6 17.25 16.32 -6.97
CA ALA A 6 17.72 15.06 -7.52
C ALA A 6 17.88 14.02 -6.39
N GLY A 7 16.81 13.77 -5.65
CA GLY A 7 16.72 12.78 -4.57
C GLY A 7 16.40 11.39 -5.12
N CYS A 8 16.64 10.38 -4.29
CA CYS A 8 16.20 9.01 -4.57
C CYS A 8 14.67 9.02 -4.81
N PRO A 9 14.15 8.39 -5.87
CA PRO A 9 12.72 8.38 -6.14
C PRO A 9 11.95 7.64 -5.03
N TRP A 10 10.80 8.18 -4.65
CA TRP A 10 9.86 7.55 -3.72
C TRP A 10 9.42 6.18 -4.24
N ARG A 11 9.52 5.15 -3.41
CA ARG A 11 9.21 3.76 -3.77
C ARG A 11 7.78 3.42 -3.35
N VAL A 12 6.92 3.22 -4.35
CA VAL A 12 5.50 2.87 -4.18
C VAL A 12 5.31 1.39 -4.50
N VAL A 13 4.93 0.59 -3.51
CA VAL A 13 4.72 -0.85 -3.64
C VAL A 13 3.23 -1.17 -3.62
N PHE A 14 2.74 -1.78 -4.69
CA PHE A 14 1.37 -2.30 -4.79
C PHE A 14 1.36 -3.77 -4.37
N ALA A 15 0.50 -4.13 -3.41
CA ALA A 15 0.30 -5.52 -3.01
C ALA A 15 -0.34 -6.33 -4.15
N ASP A 16 0.44 -7.21 -4.79
CA ASP A 16 0.02 -8.08 -5.88
C ASP A 16 -0.53 -9.40 -5.34
N ARG A 17 -1.83 -9.41 -5.09
CA ARG A 17 -2.52 -10.59 -4.60
C ARG A 17 -3.05 -11.44 -5.74
N LYS A 18 -2.76 -12.75 -5.70
CA LYS A 18 -3.29 -13.72 -6.68
C LYS A 18 -4.75 -14.12 -6.39
N GLY A 19 -5.14 -14.16 -5.11
CA GLY A 19 -6.47 -14.60 -4.65
C GLY A 19 -7.58 -13.52 -4.61
N ARG A 20 -8.41 -13.56 -3.55
CA ARG A 20 -9.44 -12.53 -3.26
C ARG A 20 -8.82 -11.23 -2.73
N ARG A 21 -9.60 -10.15 -2.77
CA ARG A 21 -9.22 -8.80 -2.32
C ARG A 21 -7.96 -8.35 -3.06
N LYS A 22 -8.09 -8.09 -4.36
CA LYS A 22 -6.95 -7.75 -5.23
C LYS A 22 -7.28 -6.59 -6.14
N LEU A 23 -6.25 -5.85 -6.54
CA LEU A 23 -6.34 -4.85 -7.58
C LEU A 23 -6.32 -5.54 -8.94
N ARG A 24 -7.47 -5.61 -9.61
CA ARG A 24 -7.61 -6.33 -10.89
C ARG A 24 -6.76 -5.74 -12.02
N ASN A 25 -6.47 -4.44 -11.94
CA ASN A 25 -5.74 -3.67 -12.94
C ASN A 25 -4.34 -3.26 -12.43
N ILE A 26 -3.70 -4.05 -11.56
CA ILE A 26 -2.43 -3.69 -10.91
C ILE A 26 -1.32 -3.30 -11.90
N HIS A 27 -1.17 -4.01 -13.03
CA HIS A 27 -0.17 -3.68 -14.04
C HIS A 27 -0.42 -2.30 -14.68
N ALA A 28 -1.68 -1.97 -14.95
CA ALA A 28 -2.04 -0.66 -15.48
C ALA A 28 -1.80 0.45 -14.44
N LEU A 29 -2.09 0.19 -13.16
CA LEU A 29 -1.83 1.13 -12.07
C LEU A 29 -0.34 1.38 -11.89
N VAL A 30 0.49 0.33 -11.90
CA VAL A 30 1.96 0.44 -11.80
C VAL A 30 2.52 1.20 -12.99
N ALA A 31 2.05 0.92 -14.21
CA ALA A 31 2.47 1.65 -15.41
C ALA A 31 2.10 3.15 -15.33
N ALA A 32 0.88 3.47 -14.91
CA ALA A 32 0.42 4.85 -14.73
C ALA A 32 1.22 5.58 -13.63
N CYS A 33 1.52 4.89 -12.53
CA CYS A 33 2.31 5.42 -11.43
C CYS A 33 3.75 5.72 -11.86
N ASN A 34 4.39 4.80 -12.60
CA ASN A 34 5.73 5.03 -13.15
C ASN A 34 5.78 6.12 -14.22
N ALA A 35 4.68 6.39 -14.93
CA ALA A 35 4.62 7.51 -15.86
C ALA A 35 4.84 8.87 -15.16
N TRP A 36 4.52 8.97 -13.86
CA TRP A 36 4.81 10.15 -13.03
C TRP A 36 6.29 10.26 -12.62
N GLY A 37 7.09 9.21 -12.82
CA GLY A 37 8.45 9.11 -12.29
C GLY A 37 9.39 10.24 -12.71
N ARG A 38 9.24 10.75 -13.94
CA ARG A 38 10.07 11.87 -14.46
C ARG A 38 9.73 13.22 -13.83
N GLU A 39 8.49 13.43 -13.40
CA GLU A 39 8.00 14.72 -12.92
C GLU A 39 7.92 14.77 -11.39
N ARG A 40 7.62 13.63 -10.77
CA ARG A 40 7.30 13.53 -9.34
C ARG A 40 8.30 12.69 -8.55
N GLY A 41 9.32 12.12 -9.22
CA GLY A 41 10.34 11.31 -8.56
C GLY A 41 9.74 10.10 -7.85
N VAL A 42 8.91 9.33 -8.57
CA VAL A 42 8.29 8.11 -8.04
C VAL A 42 8.73 6.89 -8.84
N HIS A 43 8.92 5.77 -8.16
CA HIS A 43 9.15 4.47 -8.76
C HIS A 43 8.19 3.46 -8.15
N CYS A 44 7.41 2.80 -8.99
CA CYS A 44 6.29 1.98 -8.57
C CYS A 44 6.49 0.53 -9.02
N LEU A 45 6.16 -0.42 -8.15
CA LEU A 45 6.23 -1.84 -8.45
C LEU A 45 5.08 -2.61 -7.83
N ALA A 46 4.76 -3.76 -8.41
CA ALA A 46 3.85 -4.74 -7.85
C ALA A 46 4.68 -5.83 -7.14
N HIS A 47 4.30 -6.22 -5.93
CA HIS A 47 5.01 -7.25 -5.17
C HIS A 47 4.03 -8.25 -4.55
N ASP A 48 4.32 -9.54 -4.72
CA ASP A 48 3.52 -10.62 -4.13
C ASP A 48 4.01 -10.91 -2.70
N PHE A 49 3.25 -10.43 -1.72
CA PHE A 49 3.52 -10.71 -0.30
C PHE A 49 3.18 -12.15 0.13
N GLY A 50 2.53 -12.93 -0.74
CA GLY A 50 2.30 -14.37 -0.54
C GLY A 50 3.59 -15.19 -0.54
N LEU A 51 4.71 -14.63 -1.01
CA LEU A 51 6.05 -15.19 -0.89
C LEU A 51 6.55 -15.27 0.57
N GLY A 52 5.87 -14.61 1.50
CA GLY A 52 6.21 -14.59 2.92
C GLY A 52 7.02 -13.36 3.33
N LEU A 53 7.04 -13.11 4.65
CA LEU A 53 7.64 -11.92 5.23
C LEU A 53 9.14 -11.83 4.90
N GLN A 54 9.90 -12.90 5.15
CA GLN A 54 11.36 -12.91 4.96
C GLN A 54 11.76 -12.53 3.53
N ALA A 55 11.08 -13.10 2.53
CA ALA A 55 11.30 -12.79 1.12
C ALA A 55 10.90 -11.36 0.75
N SER A 56 10.02 -10.74 1.53
CA SER A 56 9.47 -9.40 1.28
C SER A 56 10.14 -8.29 2.10
N LEU A 57 11.00 -8.63 3.08
CA LEU A 57 11.59 -7.65 4.02
C LEU A 57 12.38 -6.55 3.31
N SER A 58 13.17 -6.88 2.28
CA SER A 58 13.94 -5.87 1.53
C SER A 58 13.04 -4.89 0.77
N VAL A 59 11.94 -5.40 0.19
CA VAL A 59 10.94 -4.59 -0.49
C VAL A 59 10.23 -3.68 0.51
N LEU A 60 9.71 -4.25 1.61
CA LEU A 60 8.99 -3.51 2.66
C LEU A 60 9.87 -2.47 3.35
N GLY A 61 11.10 -2.83 3.70
CA GLY A 61 12.04 -1.92 4.36
C GLY A 61 12.48 -0.74 3.48
N SER A 62 12.36 -0.87 2.16
CA SER A 62 12.64 0.20 1.19
C SER A 62 11.39 0.93 0.68
N ALA A 63 10.19 0.49 1.06
CA ALA A 63 8.94 1.04 0.54
C ALA A 63 8.55 2.29 1.33
N ASP A 64 8.48 3.43 0.65
CA ASP A 64 7.97 4.67 1.23
C ASP A 64 6.45 4.69 1.28
N VAL A 65 5.81 4.07 0.29
CA VAL A 65 4.37 3.88 0.24
C VAL A 65 4.06 2.43 -0.08
N MET A 66 3.21 1.81 0.71
CA MET A 66 2.61 0.52 0.39
C MET A 66 1.12 0.73 0.14
N LEU A 67 0.60 0.22 -0.98
CA LEU A 67 -0.82 0.23 -1.30
C LEU A 67 -1.37 -1.19 -1.27
N ALA A 68 -2.36 -1.42 -0.42
CA ALA A 68 -2.99 -2.72 -0.27
C ALA A 68 -4.51 -2.59 -0.15
N THR A 69 -5.24 -3.62 -0.56
CA THR A 69 -6.70 -3.65 -0.40
C THR A 69 -7.09 -4.00 1.03
N HIS A 70 -8.19 -3.44 1.52
CA HIS A 70 -8.73 -3.74 2.84
C HIS A 70 -8.78 -5.24 3.16
N GLY A 71 -8.34 -5.60 4.37
CA GLY A 71 -8.32 -6.98 4.86
C GLY A 71 -7.25 -7.87 4.22
N ALA A 72 -6.31 -7.31 3.47
CA ALA A 72 -5.34 -8.08 2.70
C ALA A 72 -3.96 -7.39 2.70
N ASP A 73 -2.93 -8.10 3.17
CA ASP A 73 -1.53 -7.66 3.24
C ASP A 73 -1.21 -6.41 4.07
N LEU A 74 -2.21 -5.77 4.69
CA LEU A 74 -2.02 -4.58 5.53
C LEU A 74 -1.06 -4.82 6.70
N VAL A 75 -1.01 -6.03 7.25
CA VAL A 75 -0.08 -6.38 8.35
C VAL A 75 1.39 -6.23 7.94
N ASN A 76 1.72 -6.37 6.65
CA ASN A 76 3.09 -6.16 6.17
C ASN A 76 3.56 -4.71 6.35
N GLY A 77 2.62 -3.76 6.54
CA GLY A 77 2.93 -2.39 6.91
C GLY A 77 3.80 -2.29 8.17
N LEU A 78 3.72 -3.24 9.11
CA LEU A 78 4.55 -3.25 10.32
C LEU A 78 6.06 -3.42 10.01
N ALA A 79 6.39 -4.02 8.87
CA ALA A 79 7.77 -4.22 8.43
C ALA A 79 8.33 -3.06 7.59
N MET A 80 7.53 -2.03 7.29
CA MET A 80 8.00 -0.83 6.60
C MET A 80 8.89 0.03 7.51
N HIS A 81 9.66 0.94 6.92
CA HIS A 81 10.51 1.87 7.66
C HIS A 81 9.70 3.00 8.33
N ALA A 82 10.34 3.69 9.28
CA ALA A 82 9.74 4.84 9.95
C ALA A 82 9.48 5.99 8.97
N GLY A 83 8.31 6.62 9.08
CA GLY A 83 7.85 7.69 8.19
C GLY A 83 7.19 7.19 6.90
N ALA A 84 7.16 5.88 6.66
CA ALA A 84 6.49 5.34 5.49
C ALA A 84 4.95 5.45 5.60
N THR A 85 4.26 5.23 4.49
CA THR A 85 2.79 5.32 4.40
C THR A 85 2.17 3.99 3.95
N LEU A 86 1.19 3.50 4.69
CA LEU A 86 0.29 2.43 4.26
C LEU A 86 -1.03 3.02 3.76
N LEU A 87 -1.31 2.86 2.47
CA LEU A 87 -2.56 3.21 1.82
C LEU A 87 -3.45 1.97 1.70
N GLU A 88 -4.54 1.98 2.47
CA GLU A 88 -5.57 0.95 2.45
C GLU A 88 -6.68 1.34 1.46
N VAL A 89 -6.88 0.54 0.41
CA VAL A 89 -8.04 0.67 -0.48
C VAL A 89 -9.24 0.02 0.18
N MET A 90 -10.12 0.87 0.72
CA MET A 90 -11.31 0.49 1.48
C MET A 90 -12.54 0.44 0.55
N PRO A 91 -13.11 -0.74 0.26
CA PRO A 91 -14.36 -0.84 -0.49
C PRO A 91 -15.56 -0.39 0.34
N VAL A 92 -16.75 -0.34 -0.29
CA VAL A 92 -18.01 -0.24 0.46
C VAL A 92 -18.32 -1.61 1.08
N HIS A 93 -18.55 -1.65 2.40
CA HIS A 93 -18.92 -2.87 3.12
C HIS A 93 -20.40 -2.86 3.45
N GLN A 94 -21.04 -4.02 3.30
CA GLN A 94 -22.46 -4.18 3.57
C GLN A 94 -22.74 -4.78 4.96
N ARG A 95 -21.83 -5.59 5.55
CA ARG A 95 -21.94 -6.14 6.93
C ARG A 95 -20.57 -6.50 7.53
N GLY A 96 -20.42 -6.37 8.85
CA GLY A 96 -19.42 -7.10 9.67
C GLY A 96 -17.94 -6.78 9.45
N CYS A 97 -17.57 -5.53 9.16
CA CYS A 97 -16.18 -5.14 8.93
C CYS A 97 -15.45 -4.67 10.19
N PRO A 98 -14.30 -5.23 10.57
CA PRO A 98 -13.39 -4.62 11.54
C PRO A 98 -12.58 -3.48 10.90
N CYS A 99 -13.28 -2.53 10.28
CA CYS A 99 -12.72 -1.49 9.40
C CYS A 99 -11.74 -0.53 10.09
N ASP A 100 -11.81 -0.46 11.43
CA ASP A 100 -10.93 0.36 12.25
C ASP A 100 -9.78 -0.43 12.89
N MET A 101 -9.73 -1.77 12.73
CA MET A 101 -8.70 -2.60 13.37
C MET A 101 -7.29 -2.18 12.94
N TYR A 102 -7.03 -2.09 11.63
CA TYR A 102 -5.71 -1.67 11.14
C TYR A 102 -5.42 -0.20 11.49
N ARG A 103 -6.45 0.66 11.48
CA ARG A 103 -6.30 2.04 11.96
C ARG A 103 -5.87 2.06 13.43
N ALA A 104 -6.41 1.20 14.29
CA ALA A 104 -6.04 1.10 15.69
C ALA A 104 -4.61 0.56 15.86
N ILE A 105 -4.23 -0.50 15.12
CA ILE A 105 -2.88 -1.08 15.14
C ILE A 105 -1.84 -0.01 14.78
N PHE A 106 -2.01 0.67 13.64
CA PHE A 106 -1.04 1.66 13.17
C PHE A 106 -1.09 3.01 13.92
N SER A 107 -2.12 3.27 14.72
CA SER A 107 -2.21 4.48 15.55
C SER A 107 -1.77 4.28 17.00
N LYS A 108 -1.90 3.07 17.57
CA LYS A 108 -1.60 2.78 18.98
C LYS A 108 -0.18 2.25 19.21
N GLU A 109 0.42 1.53 18.26
CA GLU A 109 1.73 0.87 18.46
C GLU A 109 2.95 1.79 18.22
N GLY A 110 2.73 3.10 18.14
CA GLY A 110 3.76 4.10 17.79
C GLY A 110 3.81 4.29 16.28
N PRO A 111 3.60 5.51 15.74
CA PRO A 111 3.38 5.72 14.32
C PRO A 111 4.69 5.64 13.54
N LYS A 112 5.25 4.43 13.45
CA LYS A 112 6.33 4.15 12.50
C LYS A 112 5.81 4.35 11.08
N VAL A 113 4.53 4.04 10.83
CA VAL A 113 3.91 4.12 9.52
C VAL A 113 2.61 4.91 9.61
N MET A 114 2.42 5.85 8.70
CA MET A 114 1.17 6.60 8.54
C MET A 114 0.15 5.73 7.81
N HIS A 115 -1.03 5.51 8.40
CA HIS A 115 -2.09 4.72 7.77
C HIS A 115 -3.21 5.61 7.25
N HIS A 116 -3.53 5.49 5.96
CA HIS A 116 -4.64 6.21 5.32
C HIS A 116 -5.57 5.27 4.58
N GLN A 117 -6.86 5.59 4.58
CA GLN A 117 -7.89 4.85 3.87
C GLN A 117 -8.36 5.60 2.63
N LEU A 118 -8.21 4.97 1.46
CA LEU A 118 -8.78 5.39 0.20
C LEU A 118 -10.13 4.69 0.02
N ARG A 119 -11.22 5.41 0.26
CA ARG A 119 -12.58 4.87 0.14
C ARG A 119 -12.99 4.78 -1.32
N SER A 120 -13.35 3.57 -1.74
CA SER A 120 -13.87 3.24 -3.07
C SER A 120 -15.40 3.17 -3.01
N THR A 121 -16.06 3.51 -4.12
CA THR A 121 -17.51 3.31 -4.31
C THR A 121 -17.87 1.88 -4.73
N ASN A 122 -16.88 1.08 -5.12
CA ASN A 122 -17.08 -0.34 -5.43
C ASN A 122 -17.33 -1.14 -4.15
N ALA A 123 -18.37 -1.98 -4.17
CA ALA A 123 -18.67 -2.91 -3.09
C ALA A 123 -17.65 -4.05 -3.02
N SER A 124 -17.35 -4.50 -1.81
CA SER A 124 -16.66 -5.77 -1.56
C SER A 124 -17.58 -6.69 -0.79
N PHE A 125 -17.77 -7.90 -1.32
CA PHE A 125 -18.48 -8.99 -0.65
C PHE A 125 -17.56 -9.85 0.24
N ALA A 126 -16.28 -9.50 0.34
CA ALA A 126 -15.32 -10.23 1.16
C ALA A 126 -15.29 -9.65 2.57
N VAL A 127 -15.98 -10.33 3.49
CA VAL A 127 -15.47 -10.53 4.86
C VAL A 127 -14.51 -11.72 4.81
#